data_AF-A0A1F7I9R0-F1
#
_entry.id   AF-A0A1F7I9R0-F1
#
_cell.length_a   1.000
_cell.length_b   1.000
_cell.length_c   1.000
_cell.angle_alpha   90.00
_cell.angle_beta   90.00
_cell.angle_gamma   90.00
#
_symmetry.space_group_name_H-M   'P 1'
#
loop_
_entity.id
_entity.type
_entity.pdbx_description
1 polymer ?
#
loop_
_entity_poly.entity_id
_entity_poly.type
_entity_poly.pdbx_seq_one_letter_code
_entity_poly.pdbx_strand_id
1 'polypeptide(L)'
;MHITYKNNLLHRMKIARGHFDKVIRMVEADEYCLDVTQQTYAIQNALKKIDEVILEHHLKTCVKEAIISDKQVDEKVKEILEVFKRK
;
A
#
# COMPACT_ATOMS: atom_id res chain seq x y z
N MET A 1 8.61 -17.69 7.87
CA MET A 1 7.59 -16.63 8.03
C MET A 1 8.30 -15.28 8.15
N HIS A 2 8.10 -14.37 7.20
CA HIS A 2 8.87 -13.13 7.03
C HIS A 2 8.61 -12.09 8.15
N ILE A 3 9.37 -12.17 9.25
CA ILE A 3 9.40 -11.11 10.28
C ILE A 3 9.76 -9.75 9.66
N THR A 4 10.58 -9.75 8.61
CA THR A 4 11.04 -8.54 7.92
C THR A 4 9.95 -7.84 7.08
N TYR A 5 9.12 -8.58 6.35
CA TYR A 5 8.06 -7.98 5.50
C TYR A 5 6.99 -7.31 6.36
N LYS A 6 6.45 -8.06 7.34
CA LYS A 6 5.40 -7.55 8.23
C LYS A 6 5.87 -6.30 8.97
N ASN A 7 7.09 -6.30 9.50
CA ASN A 7 7.64 -5.15 10.20
C ASN A 7 7.86 -3.95 9.28
N ASN A 8 8.38 -4.17 8.06
CA ASN A 8 8.55 -3.09 7.07
C ASN A 8 7.20 -2.48 6.67
N LEU A 9 6.21 -3.33 6.38
CA LEU A 9 4.87 -2.88 6.00
C LEU A 9 4.20 -2.10 7.13
N LEU A 10 4.23 -2.62 8.36
CA LEU A 10 3.68 -1.93 9.54
C LEU A 10 4.39 -0.59 9.79
N HIS A 11 5.71 -0.52 9.58
CA HIS A 11 6.46 0.72 9.72
C HIS A 11 5.97 1.78 8.71
N ARG A 12 5.82 1.41 7.44
CA ARG A 12 5.29 2.31 6.39
C ARG A 12 3.85 2.74 6.68
N MET A 13 3.00 1.82 7.12
CA MET A 13 1.61 2.12 7.51
C MET A 13 1.55 3.09 8.68
N LYS A 14 2.43 2.96 9.69
CA LYS A 14 2.52 3.90 10.81
C LYS A 14 2.93 5.31 10.36
N ILE A 15 3.85 5.41 9.39
CA ILE A 15 4.22 6.71 8.78
C ILE A 15 3.03 7.31 8.04
N ALA A 16 2.35 6.52 7.19
CA ALA A 16 1.16 6.98 6.47
C ALA A 16 0.05 7.46 7.42
N ARG A 17 -0.17 6.75 8.54
CA ARG A 17 -1.09 7.21 9.60
C ARG A 17 -0.69 8.56 10.18
N GLY A 18 0.60 8.77 10.47
CA GLY A 18 1.09 10.07 10.95
C GLY A 18 0.84 11.22 9.96
N HIS A 19 0.91 10.96 8.64
CA HIS A 19 0.52 11.94 7.63
C HIS A 19 -0.98 12.24 7.64
N PHE A 20 -1.82 11.21 7.80
CA PHE A 20 -3.27 11.38 7.97
C PHE A 20 -3.60 12.21 9.22
N ASP A 21 -3.00 11.87 10.36
CA ASP A 21 -3.20 12.60 11.61
C ASP A 21 -2.80 14.08 11.47
N LYS A 22 -1.73 14.36 10.71
CA LYS A 22 -1.32 15.74 10.40
C LYS A 22 -2.39 16.46 9.58
N VAL A 23 -2.88 15.84 8.49
CA VAL A 23 -3.93 16.46 7.65
C VAL A 23 -5.17 16.79 8.46
N ILE A 24 -5.60 15.89 9.36
CA ILE A 24 -6.75 16.14 10.24
C ILE A 24 -6.51 17.40 11.08
N ARG A 25 -5.35 17.51 11.74
CA ARG A 25 -5.01 18.70 12.55
C ARG A 25 -4.97 19.99 11.74
N MET A 26 -4.46 19.93 10.51
CA MET A 26 -4.41 21.11 9.63
C MET A 26 -5.83 21.58 9.28
N VAL A 27 -6.75 20.64 9.04
CA VAL A 27 -8.16 20.96 8.78
C VAL A 27 -8.84 21.52 10.04
N GLU A 28 -8.60 20.91 11.21
CA GLU A 28 -9.12 21.40 12.49
C GLU A 28 -8.62 22.80 12.85
N ALA A 29 -7.43 23.18 12.35
CA ALA A 29 -6.80 24.48 12.57
C ALA A 29 -7.10 25.50 11.45
N ASP A 30 -8.02 25.19 10.51
CA ASP A 30 -8.36 26.03 9.36
C ASP A 30 -7.11 26.47 8.55
N GLU A 31 -6.11 25.59 8.41
CA GLU A 31 -4.91 25.88 7.64
C GLU A 31 -5.19 26.05 6.14
N TYR A 32 -4.26 26.70 5.44
CA TYR A 32 -4.43 27.05 4.04
C TYR A 32 -4.67 25.82 3.13
N CYS A 33 -5.72 25.89 2.31
CA CYS A 33 -6.22 24.76 1.55
C CYS A 33 -5.19 24.12 0.62
N LEU A 34 -4.28 24.91 0.02
CA LEU A 34 -3.24 24.34 -0.85
C LEU A 34 -2.20 23.53 -0.07
N ASP A 35 -1.87 23.94 1.16
CA ASP A 35 -0.94 23.22 2.01
C ASP A 35 -1.54 21.89 2.48
N VAL A 36 -2.83 21.90 2.87
CA VAL A 36 -3.59 20.68 3.17
C VAL A 36 -3.60 19.75 1.95
N THR A 37 -3.89 20.29 0.77
CA THR A 37 -3.88 19.53 -0.50
C THR A 37 -2.51 18.89 -0.73
N GLN A 38 -1.42 19.63 -0.53
CA GLN A 38 -0.06 19.10 -0.66
C GLN A 38 0.22 17.94 0.33
N GLN A 39 -0.28 18.02 1.56
CA GLN A 39 -0.16 16.92 2.52
C GLN A 39 -1.01 15.70 2.12
N THR A 40 -2.19 15.89 1.51
CA THR A 40 -2.97 14.75 0.99
C THR A 40 -2.24 14.01 -0.14
N TYR A 41 -1.48 14.71 -0.99
CA TYR A 41 -0.61 14.06 -1.99
C TYR A 41 0.51 13.23 -1.34
N ALA A 42 1.06 13.68 -0.21
CA ALA A 42 2.05 12.89 0.53
C ALA A 42 1.47 11.56 1.04
N ILE A 43 0.21 11.58 1.49
CA ILE A 43 -0.53 10.36 1.88
C ILE A 43 -0.70 9.42 0.68
N GLN A 44 -1.17 9.93 -0.46
CA GLN A 44 -1.34 9.12 -1.68
C GLN A 44 -0.03 8.46 -2.12
N ASN A 45 1.08 9.20 -2.06
CA ASN A 45 2.41 8.66 -2.36
C ASN A 45 2.83 7.57 -1.35
N ALA A 46 2.55 7.76 -0.06
CA ALA A 46 2.83 6.75 0.95
C ALA A 46 2.02 5.47 0.73
N LEU A 47 0.73 5.59 0.38
CA LEU A 47 -0.13 4.44 0.05
C LEU A 47 0.38 3.71 -1.19
N LYS A 48 0.77 4.42 -2.25
CA LYS A 48 1.39 3.80 -3.44
C LYS A 48 2.61 2.95 -3.08
N LYS A 49 3.46 3.42 -2.16
CA LYS A 49 4.63 2.65 -1.69
C LYS A 49 4.26 1.45 -0.82
N ILE A 50 3.17 1.53 -0.06
CA ILE A 50 2.62 0.38 0.68
C ILE A 50 2.12 -0.68 -0.31
N ASP A 51 1.38 -0.27 -1.34
CA ASP A 51 0.86 -1.18 -2.37
C ASP A 51 1.98 -1.90 -3.12
N GLU A 52 3.05 -1.18 -3.52
CA GLU A 52 4.23 -1.76 -4.17
C GLU A 52 4.85 -2.88 -3.33
N VAL A 53 5.00 -2.67 -2.02
CA VAL A 53 5.57 -3.66 -1.08
C VAL A 53 4.65 -4.88 -0.94
N ILE A 54 3.34 -4.68 -0.86
CA ILE A 54 2.36 -5.78 -0.78
C ILE A 54 2.39 -6.62 -2.06
N LEU A 55 2.37 -5.97 -3.22
CA LEU A 55 2.40 -6.63 -4.51
C LEU A 55 3.69 -7.43 -4.70
N GLU A 56 4.84 -6.83 -4.39
CA GLU A 56 6.13 -7.52 -4.47
C GLU A 56 6.14 -8.79 -3.61
N HIS A 57 5.57 -8.71 -2.40
CA HIS A 57 5.47 -9.88 -1.52
C HIS A 57 4.57 -10.96 -2.11
N HIS A 58 3.37 -10.60 -2.61
CA HIS A 58 2.43 -11.54 -3.21
C HIS A 58 3.00 -12.25 -4.44
N LEU A 59 3.73 -11.52 -5.30
CA LEU A 59 4.42 -12.10 -6.45
C LEU A 59 5.50 -13.11 -6.02
N LYS A 60 6.27 -12.80 -4.97
CA LYS A 60 7.37 -13.65 -4.49
C LYS A 60 6.91 -14.86 -3.67
N THR A 61 5.68 -14.85 -3.15
CA THR A 61 5.11 -15.94 -2.33
C THR A 61 3.98 -16.64 -3.06
N CYS A 62 2.78 -16.09 -3.06
CA CYS A 62 1.57 -16.74 -3.56
C CYS A 62 1.66 -17.12 -5.05
N VAL A 63 2.12 -16.19 -5.91
CA VAL A 63 2.26 -16.47 -7.35
C VAL A 63 3.40 -17.46 -7.61
N LYS A 64 4.53 -17.28 -6.92
CA LYS A 64 5.67 -18.20 -7.03
C LYS A 64 5.26 -19.63 -6.65
N GLU A 65 4.50 -19.80 -5.56
CA GLU A 65 3.99 -21.09 -5.11
C GLU A 65 2.99 -21.69 -6.10
N ALA A 66 2.09 -20.87 -6.68
CA ALA A 66 1.17 -21.31 -7.72
C ALA A 66 1.91 -21.84 -8.95
N ILE A 67 2.98 -21.15 -9.39
CA ILE A 67 3.82 -21.58 -10.52
C ILE A 67 4.56 -22.89 -10.19
N ILE A 68 5.18 -23.00 -9.01
CA ILE A 68 5.93 -24.20 -8.61
C ILE A 68 5.00 -25.41 -8.47
N SER A 69 3.78 -25.20 -7.98
CA SER A 69 2.80 -26.28 -7.77
C SER A 69 1.97 -26.61 -9.01
N ASP A 70 2.14 -25.87 -10.10
CA ASP A 70 1.34 -25.94 -11.34
C ASP A 70 -0.17 -25.91 -11.08
N LYS A 71 -0.58 -25.06 -10.12
CA LYS A 71 -1.97 -24.95 -9.67
C LYS A 71 -2.31 -23.49 -9.40
N GLN A 72 -3.52 -23.08 -9.79
CA GLN A 72 -4.10 -21.76 -9.47
C GLN A 72 -3.32 -20.56 -10.03
N VAL A 73 -2.44 -20.75 -11.03
CA VAL A 73 -1.66 -19.64 -11.62
C VAL A 73 -2.59 -18.58 -12.21
N ASP A 74 -3.57 -18.98 -13.04
CA ASP A 74 -4.52 -18.06 -13.67
C ASP A 74 -5.39 -17.31 -12.65
N GLU A 75 -5.78 -17.98 -11.56
CA GLU A 75 -6.55 -17.37 -10.49
C GLU A 75 -5.74 -16.27 -9.79
N LYS A 76 -4.49 -16.56 -9.40
CA LYS A 76 -3.62 -15.58 -8.72
C LYS A 76 -3.24 -14.41 -9.62
N VAL A 77 -3.03 -14.65 -10.92
CA VAL A 77 -2.82 -13.57 -11.89
C VAL A 77 -4.07 -12.70 -12.02
N LYS A 78 -5.27 -13.30 -12.05
CA LYS A 78 -6.53 -12.57 -12.13
C LYS A 78 -6.77 -11.70 -10.90
N GLU A 79 -6.48 -12.18 -9.68
CA GLU A 79 -6.55 -11.39 -8.45
C GLU A 79 -5.72 -10.10 -8.57
N ILE A 80 -4.50 -10.18 -9.08
CA ILE A 80 -3.64 -9.00 -9.30
C ILE A 80 -4.31 -8.04 -10.31
N LEU A 81 -4.78 -8.56 -11.44
CA LEU A 81 -5.42 -7.73 -12.46
C LEU A 81 -6.68 -7.01 -11.94
N GLU A 82 -7.45 -7.63 -11.06
CA GLU A 82 -8.61 -7.00 -10.43
C GLU A 82 -8.22 -5.84 -9.51
N VAL A 83 -7.11 -5.92 -8.78
CA VAL A 83 -6.59 -4.81 -7.97
C VAL A 83 -6.20 -3.63 -8.85
N PHE A 84 -5.55 -3.86 -9.98
CA PHE A 84 -5.15 -2.78 -10.90
C PHE A 84 -6.32 -2.16 -11.67
N LYS A 85 -7.39 -2.90 -11.92
CA LYS A 85 -8.62 -2.38 -12.56
C LYS A 85 -9.47 -1.50 -11.65
N ARG A 86 -9.26 -1.54 -10.33
CA ARG A 86 -10.00 -0.70 -9.36
C ARG A 86 -9.47 0.74 -9.26
N LYS A 87 -8.47 1.10 -10.07
CA LYS A 87 -7.99 2.48 -10.25
C LYS A 87 -8.75 3.21 -11.33
#